data_AF-A0A916XPZ7-F1
#
_entry.id   AF-A0A916XPZ7-F1
#
_cell.length_a   1.000
_cell.length_b   1.000
_cell.length_c   1.000
_cell.angle_alpha   90.00
_cell.angle_beta   90.00
_cell.angle_gamma   90.00
#
_symmetry.space_group_name_H-M   'P 1'
#
loop_
_entity.id
_entity.type
_entity.pdbx_description
1 polymer ?
#
loop_
_entity_poly.entity_id
_entity_poly.type
_entity_poly.pdbx_seq_one_letter_code
_entity_poly.pdbx_strand_id
1 'polypeptide(L)'
;MNCPSDTALLPVITVRAEQGPIDIPTLLDALRFVESRPRAAASNRDGLIFRLQEAHTPDEIDEAGKAFIAWTQANGLFVGAHDPGAPGGSSARAP
;
A
#
# COMPACT_ATOMS: atom_id res chain seq x y z
N MET A 1 14.97 14.51 -15.17
CA MET A 1 14.59 13.82 -13.93
C MET A 1 13.08 13.78 -13.86
N ASN A 2 12.46 12.61 -14.01
CA ASN A 2 11.01 12.44 -13.87
C ASN A 2 10.79 11.84 -12.48
N CYS A 3 10.43 12.68 -11.50
CA CYS A 3 10.07 12.20 -10.17
C CYS A 3 8.66 11.58 -10.28
N PRO A 4 8.46 10.31 -9.90
CA PRO A 4 7.11 9.77 -9.82
C PRO A 4 6.30 10.63 -8.86
N SER A 5 5.06 10.92 -9.22
CA SER A 5 4.14 11.80 -8.50
C SER A 5 4.09 11.48 -7.00
N ASP A 6 4.88 12.22 -6.22
CA ASP A 6 5.01 12.13 -4.74
C ASP A 6 3.68 12.36 -4.00
N THR A 7 2.65 12.77 -4.74
CA THR A 7 1.35 13.23 -4.23
C THR A 7 0.16 12.40 -4.72
N ALA A 8 0.40 11.27 -5.40
CA ALA A 8 -0.67 10.34 -5.77
C ALA A 8 -1.24 9.69 -4.50
N LEU A 9 -2.36 10.24 -4.02
CA LEU A 9 -3.07 9.76 -2.85
C LEU A 9 -3.71 8.41 -3.16
N LEU A 10 -3.29 7.38 -2.43
CA LEU A 10 -4.00 6.11 -2.36
C LEU A 10 -5.05 6.20 -1.24
N PRO A 11 -6.06 5.31 -1.23
CA PRO A 11 -6.69 4.95 0.03
C PRO A 11 -5.59 4.58 1.03
N VAL A 12 -5.66 5.05 2.26
CA VAL A 12 -4.65 4.77 3.29
C VAL A 12 -4.69 3.29 3.61
N ILE A 13 -3.64 2.57 3.24
CA ILE A 13 -3.52 1.13 3.47
C ILE A 13 -2.74 0.90 4.76
N THR A 14 -3.38 0.29 5.74
CA THR A 14 -2.75 -0.10 6.99
C THR A 14 -2.12 -1.48 6.84
N VAL A 15 -0.81 -1.58 7.07
CA VAL A 15 -0.03 -2.82 6.99
C VAL A 15 0.67 -3.12 8.31
N ARG A 16 0.89 -4.40 8.62
CA ARG A 16 1.58 -4.85 9.83
C ARG A 16 3.09 -4.79 9.62
N ALA A 17 3.75 -3.81 10.24
CA ALA A 17 5.19 -3.70 10.36
C ALA A 17 5.75 -4.49 11.55
N GLU A 18 7.08 -4.66 11.62
CA GLU A 18 7.74 -5.32 12.76
C GLU A 18 7.47 -4.59 14.09
N GLN A 19 7.27 -3.27 14.04
CA GLN A 19 7.01 -2.42 15.21
C GLN A 19 5.51 -2.20 15.49
N GLY A 20 4.61 -2.70 14.63
CA GLY A 20 3.16 -2.48 14.75
C GLY A 20 2.48 -2.11 13.42
N PRO A 21 1.16 -1.85 13.42
CA PRO A 21 0.46 -1.36 12.23
C PRO A 21 1.00 0.00 11.81
N ILE A 22 1.29 0.18 10.52
CA ILE A 22 1.68 1.44 9.91
C ILE A 22 0.71 1.78 8.78
N ASP A 23 0.45 3.07 8.59
CA ASP A 23 -0.39 3.58 7.52
C ASP A 23 0.45 3.98 6.32
N ILE A 24 0.02 3.58 5.13
CA ILE A 24 0.67 3.85 3.85
C ILE A 24 -0.29 4.70 3.01
N PRO A 25 -0.11 6.04 3.01
CA PRO A 25 -1.00 6.98 2.32
C PRO A 25 -0.62 7.20 0.85
N THR A 26 0.58 6.84 0.43
CA THR A 26 1.09 7.13 -0.92
C THR A 26 1.70 5.89 -1.61
N LEU A 27 1.76 5.94 -2.94
CA LEU A 27 2.49 4.94 -3.73
C LEU A 27 3.97 4.89 -3.37
N LEU A 28 4.59 6.03 -3.06
CA LEU A 28 5.99 6.10 -2.67
C LEU A 28 6.24 5.37 -1.33
N ASP A 29 5.36 5.57 -0.35
CA ASP A 29 5.43 4.84 0.92
C ASP A 29 5.24 3.34 0.71
N ALA A 30 4.32 2.95 -0.17
CA ALA A 30 4.11 1.54 -0.55
C ALA A 30 5.37 0.95 -1.18
N LEU A 31 6.00 1.67 -2.11
CA LEU A 31 7.26 1.26 -2.76
C LEU A 31 8.37 1.06 -1.72
N ARG A 32 8.61 2.06 -0.87
CA ARG A 32 9.63 2.00 0.18
C ARG A 32 9.40 0.82 1.14
N PHE A 33 8.13 0.54 1.46
CA PHE A 33 7.77 -0.60 2.29
C PHE A 33 8.11 -1.94 1.62
N VAL A 34 7.79 -2.11 0.33
CA VAL A 34 8.13 -3.32 -0.43
C VAL A 34 9.65 -3.47 -0.60
N GLU A 35 10.37 -2.38 -0.80
CA GLU A 35 11.83 -2.36 -0.90
C GLU A 35 12.50 -2.79 0.41
N SER A 36 11.96 -2.34 1.55
CA SER A 36 12.48 -2.70 2.89
C SER A 36 12.31 -4.19 3.27
N ARG A 37 11.50 -4.95 2.51
CA ARG A 37 11.18 -6.36 2.79
C ARG A 37 11.70 -7.30 1.69
N PRO A 38 13.01 -7.59 1.67
CA PRO A 38 13.63 -8.43 0.63
C PRO A 38 13.20 -9.91 0.67
N ARG A 39 12.47 -10.35 1.71
CA ARG A 39 12.19 -11.78 1.99
C ARG A 39 10.70 -12.13 2.04
N ALA A 40 9.84 -11.30 1.46
CA ALA A 40 8.43 -11.60 1.30
C ALA A 40 8.25 -12.86 0.43
N ALA A 41 7.39 -13.78 0.84
CA ALA A 41 7.23 -15.10 0.21
C ALA A 41 6.54 -15.05 -1.17
N ALA A 42 5.93 -13.92 -1.54
CA ALA A 42 5.22 -13.77 -2.79
C ALA A 42 6.17 -13.49 -3.97
N SER A 43 6.18 -14.39 -4.96
CA SER A 43 7.03 -14.38 -6.17
C SER A 43 6.89 -13.16 -7.11
N ASN A 44 6.06 -12.16 -6.79
CA ASN A 44 5.76 -11.02 -7.68
C ASN A 44 6.22 -9.67 -7.10
N ARG A 45 7.29 -9.64 -6.30
CA ARG A 45 7.84 -8.40 -5.72
C ARG A 45 8.32 -7.43 -6.82
N ASP A 46 9.16 -7.90 -7.74
CA ASP A 46 9.71 -7.03 -8.81
C ASP A 46 8.63 -6.48 -9.73
N GLY A 47 7.62 -7.29 -10.06
CA GLY A 47 6.46 -6.85 -10.83
C GLY A 47 5.62 -5.80 -10.10
N LEU A 48 5.50 -5.91 -8.77
CA LEU A 48 4.82 -4.90 -7.96
C LEU A 48 5.62 -3.59 -7.90
N ILE A 49 6.93 -3.66 -7.69
CA ILE A 49 7.81 -2.49 -7.68
C ILE A 49 7.69 -1.71 -8.99
N PHE A 50 7.79 -2.41 -10.12
CA PHE A 50 7.64 -1.81 -11.44
C PHE A 50 6.28 -1.11 -11.60
N ARG A 51 5.19 -1.78 -11.17
CA ARG A 51 3.84 -1.21 -11.26
C ARG A 51 3.64 0.02 -10.36
N LEU A 52 4.25 0.04 -9.18
CA LEU A 52 4.21 1.19 -8.27
C LEU A 52 5.02 2.37 -8.82
N GLN A 53 6.13 2.11 -9.52
CA GLN A 53 7.00 3.14 -10.11
C GLN A 53 6.41 3.77 -11.37
N GLU A 54 5.79 2.96 -12.24
CA GLU A 54 5.23 3.39 -13.53
C GLU A 54 3.80 3.95 -13.41
N ALA A 55 3.19 3.92 -12.22
CA ALA A 55 1.84 4.44 -12.03
C ALA A 55 1.83 5.97 -12.09
N HIS A 56 1.33 6.52 -13.21
CA HIS A 56 1.30 7.96 -13.45
C HIS A 56 -0.12 8.50 -13.66
N THR A 57 -1.05 7.66 -14.10
CA THR A 57 -2.46 7.99 -14.27
C THR A 57 -3.30 7.56 -13.06
N PRO A 58 -4.45 8.20 -12.79
CA PRO A 58 -5.34 7.81 -11.70
C PRO A 58 -5.74 6.32 -11.73
N ASP A 59 -6.02 5.77 -12.91
CA ASP A 59 -6.32 4.34 -13.08
C ASP A 59 -5.12 3.45 -12.74
N GLU A 60 -3.91 3.81 -13.16
CA GLU A 60 -2.70 3.05 -12.80
C GLU A 60 -2.40 3.14 -11.31
N ILE A 61 -2.62 4.30 -10.69
CA ILE A 61 -2.46 4.51 -9.25
C ILE A 61 -3.42 3.59 -8.48
N ASP A 62 -4.68 3.54 -8.88
CA ASP A 62 -5.69 2.66 -8.28
C ASP A 62 -5.34 1.17 -8.46
N GLU A 63 -4.93 0.78 -9.67
CA GLU A 63 -4.48 -0.59 -9.96
C GLU A 63 -3.21 -0.98 -9.20
N ALA A 64 -2.27 -0.06 -9.03
CA ALA A 64 -1.06 -0.26 -8.24
C ALA A 64 -1.38 -0.38 -6.75
N GLY A 65 -2.32 0.41 -6.24
CA GLY A 65 -2.87 0.28 -4.89
C GLY A 65 -3.51 -1.09 -4.64
N LYS A 66 -4.38 -1.56 -5.55
CA LYS A 66 -4.97 -2.91 -5.49
C LYS A 66 -3.91 -4.01 -5.52
N ALA A 67 -2.89 -3.88 -6.38
CA ALA A 67 -1.79 -4.83 -6.45
C ALA A 67 -1.00 -4.88 -5.13
N PHE A 68 -0.77 -3.73 -4.50
CA PHE A 68 -0.13 -3.65 -3.19
C PHE A 68 -0.98 -4.30 -2.09
N ILE A 69 -2.30 -4.10 -2.07
CA ILE A 69 -3.22 -4.79 -1.15
C ILE A 69 -3.13 -6.31 -1.34
N ALA A 70 -3.22 -6.80 -2.58
CA ALA A 70 -3.13 -8.22 -2.87
C ALA A 70 -1.79 -8.83 -2.40
N TRP A 71 -0.69 -8.10 -2.60
CA TRP A 71 0.63 -8.53 -2.13
C TRP A 71 0.73 -8.54 -0.60
N THR A 72 0.22 -7.51 0.08
CA THR A 72 0.22 -7.47 1.56
C THR A 72 -0.66 -8.56 2.15
N GLN A 73 -1.80 -8.88 1.53
CA GLN A 73 -2.67 -10.00 1.92
C GLN A 73 -1.96 -11.35 1.74
N ALA A 74 -1.31 -11.58 0.58
CA ALA A 74 -0.56 -12.79 0.31
C ALA A 74 0.59 -13.03 1.31
N ASN A 75 1.13 -11.96 1.89
CA ASN A 75 2.18 -12.02 2.90
C ASN A 75 1.65 -11.93 4.35
N GLY A 76 0.33 -11.90 4.56
CA GLY A 76 -0.27 -11.78 5.90
C GLY A 76 0.03 -10.45 6.61
N LEU A 77 0.34 -9.40 5.84
CA LEU A 77 0.68 -8.06 6.32
C LEU A 77 -0.52 -7.11 6.30
N PHE A 78 -1.54 -7.39 5.51
CA PHE A 78 -2.70 -6.49 5.38
C PHE A 78 -3.50 -6.41 6.69
N VAL A 79 -3.77 -5.19 7.17
CA VAL A 79 -4.59 -4.92 8.34
C VAL A 79 -5.94 -4.32 7.94
N GLY A 80 -5.92 -3.33 7.04
CA GLY A 80 -7.13 -2.67 6.55
C GLY A 80 -6.79 -1.59 5.53
N ALA A 81 -7.81 -1.03 4.89
CA ALA A 81 -7.68 0.15 4.04
C ALA A 81 -8.81 1.12 4.40
N HIS A 82 -8.51 2.40 4.52
CA HIS A 82 -9.49 3.44 4.82
C HIS A 82 -9.22 4.69 3.96
N ASP A 83 -10.29 5.40 3.61
CA ASP A 83 -10.14 6.67 2.91
C ASP A 83 -9.65 7.74 3.90
N PRO A 84 -8.59 8.51 3.58
CA PRO A 84 -8.06 9.54 4.48
C PRO A 84 -9.06 10.67 4.77
N GLY A 85 -10.15 10.77 3.99
CA GLY A 85 -11.26 11.69 4.21
C GLY A 85 -12.53 11.05 4.79
N ALA A 86 -12.57 9.73 4.99
CA ALA A 86 -13.70 9.09 5.63
C ALA A 86 -13.62 9.30 7.16
N PRO A 87 -14.61 9.94 7.80
CA PRO A 87 -14.66 10.00 9.25
C PRO A 87 -14.68 8.57 9.80
N GLY A 88 -13.72 8.28 10.66
CA GLY A 88 -13.32 6.93 11.06
C GLY A 88 -14.47 5.94 11.15
N GLY A 89 -14.38 4.89 10.33
CA GLY A 89 -15.10 3.64 10.51
C GLY A 89 -14.59 2.98 11.79
N SER A 90 -15.06 3.51 12.92
CA SER A 90 -15.00 2.86 14.22
C SER A 90 -15.65 1.50 14.03
N SER A 91 -14.84 0.45 13.97
CA SER A 91 -15.32 -0.88 14.34
C SER A 91 -15.60 -0.80 15.84
N ALA A 92 -16.76 -0.24 16.17
CA ALA A 92 -17.33 -0.25 17.49
C ALA A 92 -17.57 -1.71 17.84
N ARG A 93 -16.60 -2.31 18.53
CA ARG A 93 -16.77 -3.56 19.24
C ARG A 93 -17.72 -3.26 20.40
N ALA A 94 -19.03 -3.40 20.16
CA ALA A 94 -20.02 -3.40 21.22
C ALA A 94 -19.85 -4.68 22.07
N PRO A 95 -20.06 -4.58 23.40
CA PRO A 95 -19.90 -5.70 24.34
C PRO A 95 -20.97 -6.79 24.18
#